data_AF-A0A438MJZ3-F1
#
_entry.id   AF-A0A438MJZ3-F1
#
_cell.length_a   1.000
_cell.length_b   1.000
_cell.length_c   1.000
_cell.angle_alpha   90.00
_cell.angle_beta   90.00
_cell.angle_gamma   90.00
#
_symmetry.space_group_name_H-M   'P 1'
#
loop_
_entity.id
_entity.type
_entity.pdbx_description
1 polymer ?
#
loop_
_entity_poly.entity_id
_entity_poly.type
_entity_poly.pdbx_seq_one_letter_code
_entity_poly.pdbx_strand_id
1 'polypeptide(L)'
;MIRKFVGAVAAFLAVPAGLWLMIAPFALGTQPENADWTGPTLSEFFTGLGVAVVGLVGVICFALALREELVARGLVVVRPRVTEPEPEPEPVPSGPQASSAELAVLLAPLVEALREDLDNTGEHRRNGKAPLVGMEDNR
;
A
#
# COMPACT_ATOMS: atom_id res chain seq x y z
N MET A 1 15.46 -4.73 20.09
CA MET A 1 14.91 -3.73 19.13
C MET A 1 15.78 -2.48 19.02
N ILE A 2 16.23 -1.88 20.13
CA ILE A 2 17.05 -0.65 20.12
C ILE A 2 18.23 -0.68 19.14
N ARG A 3 18.99 -1.78 19.08
CA ARG A 3 20.16 -1.92 18.19
C ARG A 3 19.79 -1.93 16.69
N LYS A 4 18.69 -2.60 16.32
CA LYS A 4 18.18 -2.62 14.94
C LYS A 4 17.67 -1.24 14.52
N PHE A 5 17.02 -0.54 15.45
CA PHE A 5 16.52 0.81 15.23
C PHE A 5 17.66 1.82 15.04
N VAL A 6 18.70 1.77 15.87
CA VAL A 6 19.88 2.65 15.70
C VAL A 6 20.56 2.41 14.35
N GLY A 7 20.71 1.15 13.92
CA GLY A 7 21.23 0.82 12.59
C GLY A 7 20.36 1.36 11.46
N ALA A 8 19.04 1.30 11.60
CA ALA A 8 18.09 1.83 10.63
C ALA A 8 18.15 3.36 10.52
N VAL A 9 18.22 4.06 11.66
CA VAL A 9 18.38 5.52 11.70
C VAL A 9 19.71 5.93 11.07
N ALA A 10 20.80 5.23 11.39
CA ALA A 10 22.11 5.48 10.79
C ALA A 10 22.09 5.25 9.26
N ALA A 11 21.50 4.14 8.79
CA ALA A 11 21.36 3.85 7.38
C ALA A 11 20.50 4.89 6.65
N PHE A 12 19.38 5.31 7.27
CA PHE A 12 18.51 6.34 6.74
C PHE A 12 19.22 7.70 6.63
N LEU A 13 20.04 8.09 7.61
CA LEU A 13 20.83 9.31 7.57
C LEU A 13 22.02 9.24 6.61
N ALA A 14 22.58 8.04 6.38
CA ALA A 14 23.66 7.84 5.44
C ALA A 14 23.24 8.13 3.99
N VAL A 15 21.99 7.86 3.61
CA VAL A 15 21.48 8.12 2.25
C VAL A 15 21.54 9.61 1.87
N PRO A 16 20.92 10.55 2.61
CA PRO A 16 21.01 11.98 2.29
C PRO A 16 22.42 12.52 2.50
N ALA A 17 23.20 11.99 3.45
CA ALA A 17 24.60 12.39 3.61
C ALA A 17 25.46 12.01 2.39
N GLY A 18 25.29 10.80 1.86
CA GLY A 18 25.95 10.35 0.64
C GLY A 18 25.51 11.15 -0.59
N LEU A 19 24.20 11.42 -0.72
CA LEU A 19 23.66 12.25 -1.79
C LEU A 19 24.18 13.70 -1.72
N TRP A 20 24.30 14.25 -0.51
CA TRP A 20 24.90 15.56 -0.30
C TRP A 20 26.36 15.58 -0.75
N LEU A 21 27.17 14.58 -0.42
CA LEU A 21 28.55 14.47 -0.89
C LEU A 21 28.66 14.45 -2.42
N MET A 22 27.70 13.82 -3.11
CA MET A 22 27.66 13.81 -4.58
C MET A 22 27.37 15.18 -5.18
N ILE A 23 26.51 15.97 -4.55
CA ILE A 23 26.04 17.28 -5.07
C ILE A 23 26.92 18.43 -4.58
N ALA A 24 27.59 18.28 -3.42
CA ALA A 24 28.42 19.30 -2.79
C ALA A 24 29.44 19.98 -3.72
N PRO A 25 30.23 19.28 -4.56
CA PRO A 25 31.20 19.95 -5.42
C PRO A 25 30.56 20.89 -6.46
N PHE A 26 29.32 20.61 -6.86
CA PHE A 26 28.54 21.46 -7.77
C PHE A 26 27.84 22.59 -7.03
N ALA A 27 27.23 22.29 -5.87
CA ALA A 27 26.51 23.28 -5.08
C ALA A 27 27.42 24.34 -4.45
N LEU A 28 28.66 23.99 -4.13
CA LEU A 28 29.66 24.89 -3.53
C LEU A 28 30.54 25.58 -4.59
N GLY A 29 30.36 25.27 -5.87
CA GLY A 29 31.13 25.86 -6.97
C GLY A 29 32.62 25.50 -6.94
N THR A 30 33.01 24.43 -6.26
CA THR A 30 34.39 23.94 -6.25
C THR A 30 34.75 23.26 -7.57
N GLN A 31 33.75 22.73 -8.29
CA GLN A 31 33.89 22.21 -9.64
C GLN A 31 33.43 23.27 -10.68
N PRO A 32 34.27 23.62 -11.68
CA PRO A 32 33.87 24.55 -12.74
C PRO A 32 32.79 23.94 -13.66
N GLU A 33 31.78 24.73 -14.02
CA GLU A 33 30.59 24.28 -14.77
C GLU A 33 30.88 23.85 -16.23
N ASN A 34 32.11 24.05 -16.73
CA ASN A 34 32.52 23.75 -18.11
C ASN A 34 33.93 23.12 -18.20
N ALA A 35 34.39 22.47 -17.14
CA ALA A 35 35.69 21.79 -17.11
C ALA A 35 35.53 20.29 -16.82
N ASP A 36 36.54 19.51 -17.21
CA ASP A 36 36.62 18.10 -16.83
C ASP A 36 36.56 17.93 -15.31
N TRP A 37 36.02 16.79 -14.87
CA TRP A 37 35.92 16.48 -13.45
C TRP A 37 37.32 16.43 -12.85
N THR A 38 37.54 17.29 -11.85
CA THR A 38 38.79 17.29 -11.12
C THR A 38 38.90 16.00 -10.28
N GLY A 39 40.13 15.55 -10.01
CA GLY A 39 40.36 14.38 -9.13
C GLY A 39 39.60 14.45 -7.78
N PRO A 40 39.56 15.61 -7.10
CA PRO A 40 38.73 15.83 -5.91
C PRO A 40 37.25 15.56 -6.16
N THR A 41 36.63 16.13 -7.19
CA THR A 41 35.21 15.95 -7.52
C THR A 41 34.87 14.48 -7.79
N LEU A 42 35.74 13.76 -8.52
CA LEU A 42 35.57 12.32 -8.73
C LEU A 42 35.55 11.57 -7.39
N SER A 43 36.52 11.85 -6.51
CA SER A 43 36.62 11.15 -5.22
C SER A 43 35.43 11.45 -4.30
N GLU A 44 34.99 12.71 -4.22
CA GLU A 44 33.84 13.14 -3.41
C GLU A 44 32.55 12.52 -3.93
N PHE A 45 32.34 12.54 -5.25
CA PHE A 45 31.17 11.94 -5.88
C PHE A 45 31.10 10.43 -5.65
N PHE A 46 32.18 9.68 -5.94
CA PHE A 46 32.18 8.23 -5.78
C PHE A 46 32.13 7.79 -4.31
N THR A 47 32.73 8.56 -3.40
CA THR A 47 32.58 8.32 -1.96
C THR A 47 31.14 8.56 -1.52
N GLY A 48 30.52 9.65 -1.96
CA GLY A 48 29.12 9.95 -1.70
C GLY A 48 28.19 8.86 -2.23
N LEU A 49 28.44 8.37 -3.45
CA LEU A 49 27.73 7.25 -4.05
C LEU A 49 27.87 5.98 -3.22
N GLY A 50 29.08 5.64 -2.79
CA GLY A 50 29.32 4.47 -1.93
C GLY A 50 28.55 4.54 -0.62
N VAL A 51 28.59 5.69 0.06
CA VAL A 51 27.84 5.93 1.30
C VAL A 51 26.33 5.83 1.06
N ALA A 52 25.82 6.40 -0.03
CA ALA A 52 24.41 6.36 -0.38
C ALA A 52 23.93 4.92 -0.65
N VAL A 53 24.71 4.12 -1.39
CA VAL A 53 24.40 2.72 -1.69
C VAL A 53 24.37 1.88 -0.41
N VAL A 54 25.38 2.00 0.45
CA VAL A 54 25.42 1.27 1.73
C VAL A 54 24.24 1.67 2.63
N GLY A 55 23.93 2.96 2.73
CA GLY A 55 22.75 3.45 3.45
C GLY A 55 21.45 2.86 2.89
N LEU A 56 21.29 2.85 1.57
CA LEU A 56 20.10 2.31 0.91
C LEU A 56 19.92 0.82 1.17
N VAL A 57 20.99 0.03 1.07
CA VAL A 57 20.97 -1.40 1.42
C VAL A 57 20.54 -1.58 2.87
N GLY A 58 21.08 -0.80 3.80
CA GLY A 58 20.67 -0.83 5.20
C GLY A 58 19.18 -0.54 5.40
N VAL A 59 18.64 0.46 4.72
CA VAL A 59 17.21 0.80 4.75
C VAL A 59 16.36 -0.33 4.19
N ILE A 60 16.74 -0.94 3.06
CA ILE A 60 16.03 -2.06 2.46
C ILE A 60 16.02 -3.27 3.40
N CYS A 61 17.18 -3.64 3.96
CA CYS A 61 17.28 -4.73 4.92
C CYS A 61 16.39 -4.49 6.15
N PHE A 62 16.35 -3.26 6.67
CA PHE A 62 15.47 -2.91 7.78
C PHE A 62 13.99 -3.00 7.40
N ALA A 63 13.60 -2.53 6.22
CA ALA A 63 12.23 -2.62 5.73
C ALA A 63 11.77 -4.08 5.55
N LEU A 64 12.65 -4.95 5.04
CA LEU A 64 12.39 -6.38 4.93
C LEU A 64 12.22 -7.03 6.32
N ALA A 65 13.12 -6.73 7.26
CA ALA A 65 13.02 -7.22 8.63
C ALA A 65 11.73 -6.75 9.33
N LEU A 66 11.33 -5.49 9.10
CA LEU A 66 10.08 -4.96 9.64
C LEU A 66 8.87 -5.66 9.01
N ARG A 67 8.90 -5.92 7.70
CA ARG A 67 7.86 -6.67 7.00
C ARG A 67 7.72 -8.08 7.55
N GLU A 68 8.82 -8.80 7.75
CA GLU A 68 8.80 -10.13 8.38
C GLU A 68 8.16 -10.08 9.77
N GLU A 69 8.49 -9.08 10.57
CA GLU A 69 7.92 -8.91 11.92
C GLU A 69 6.42 -8.58 11.88
N LEU A 70 5.97 -7.77 10.92
CA LEU A 70 4.55 -7.48 10.71
C LEU A 70 3.76 -8.71 10.23
N VAL A 71 4.35 -9.52 9.36
CA VAL A 71 3.76 -10.78 8.88
C VAL A 71 3.67 -11.80 10.02
N ALA A 72 4.74 -11.95 10.82
CA ALA A 72 4.76 -12.85 11.97
C ALA A 72 3.70 -12.48 13.02
N ARG A 73 3.37 -11.19 13.14
CA ARG A 73 2.32 -10.69 14.03
C ARG A 73 0.91 -10.75 13.42
N GLY A 74 0.76 -11.25 12.20
CA GLY A 74 -0.52 -11.35 11.49
C GLY A 74 -1.13 -10.01 11.06
N LEU A 75 -0.36 -8.91 11.15
CA LEU A 75 -0.82 -7.58 10.73
C LEU A 75 -0.73 -7.38 9.21
N VAL A 76 0.00 -8.26 8.51
CA VAL A 76 0.16 -8.24 7.06
C VAL A 76 -0.11 -9.64 6.51
N VAL A 77 -1.17 -9.78 5.70
CA VAL A 77 -1.44 -11.02 4.96
C VAL A 77 -0.60 -11.01 3.69
N VAL A 78 0.41 -11.88 3.62
CA VAL A 78 1.17 -12.10 2.38
C VAL A 78 0.28 -12.89 1.45
N ARG A 79 -0.34 -12.23 0.46
CA ARG A 79 -1.03 -12.93 -0.63
C ARG A 79 0.03 -13.72 -1.39
N PRO A 80 -0.03 -15.07 -1.44
CA PRO A 80 0.94 -15.85 -2.21
C PRO A 80 0.85 -15.40 -3.66
N ARG A 81 1.96 -14.91 -4.22
CA ARG A 81 2.05 -14.72 -5.65
C ARG A 81 2.11 -16.13 -6.22
N VAL A 82 1.01 -16.58 -6.83
CA VAL A 82 1.02 -17.79 -7.65
C VAL A 82 2.00 -17.50 -8.78
N THR A 83 3.23 -18.00 -8.66
CA THR A 83 4.17 -18.07 -9.76
C THR A 83 3.63 -19.14 -10.68
N GLU A 84 2.77 -18.73 -11.61
CA GLU A 84 2.36 -19.58 -12.71
C GLU A 84 3.62 -19.87 -13.54
N PRO A 85 4.03 -21.14 -13.69
CA PRO A 85 5.16 -21.50 -14.54
C PRO A 85 4.86 -21.02 -15.96
N GLU A 86 5.86 -20.42 -16.60
CA GLU A 86 5.78 -19.95 -17.98
C GLU A 86 5.24 -21.07 -18.90
N PRO A 87 4.20 -20.79 -19.72
CA PRO A 87 3.45 -21.83 -20.40
C PRO A 87 4.26 -22.42 -21.56
N GLU A 88 4.50 -23.72 -21.51
CA GLU A 88 4.56 -24.54 -22.72
C GLU A 88 3.18 -24.41 -23.40
N PRO A 89 3.09 -24.18 -24.73
CA PRO A 89 1.83 -23.90 -25.39
C PRO A 89 1.01 -25.18 -25.53
N GLU A 90 0.36 -25.59 -24.45
CA GLU A 90 -0.67 -26.62 -24.45
C GLU A 90 -2.07 -25.97 -24.51
N PRO A 91 -3.01 -26.55 -25.28
CA PRO A 91 -4.37 -26.04 -25.39
C PRO A 91 -5.08 -26.18 -24.04
N VAL A 92 -5.23 -25.05 -23.36
CA VAL A 92 -5.98 -24.89 -22.11
C VAL A 92 -7.37 -25.54 -22.20
N PRO A 93 -7.68 -26.57 -21.38
CA PRO A 93 -9.06 -26.86 -21.04
C PRO A 93 -9.54 -25.74 -20.12
N SER A 94 -10.52 -24.98 -20.57
CA SER A 94 -11.18 -23.91 -19.80
C SER A 94 -11.65 -24.45 -18.44
N GLY A 95 -10.97 -24.08 -17.36
CA GLY A 95 -11.52 -24.21 -16.02
C GLY A 95 -12.85 -23.42 -15.92
N PRO A 96 -13.74 -23.74 -14.97
CA PRO A 96 -15.03 -23.08 -14.85
C PRO A 96 -14.83 -21.58 -14.58
N GLN A 97 -14.92 -20.80 -15.65
CA GLN A 97 -15.03 -19.35 -15.57
C GLN A 97 -16.36 -19.11 -14.88
N ALA A 98 -16.32 -18.61 -13.64
CA ALA A 98 -17.52 -18.19 -12.94
C ALA A 98 -18.19 -17.10 -13.78
N SER A 99 -19.13 -17.54 -14.61
CA SER A 99 -19.76 -16.69 -15.60
C SER A 99 -20.58 -15.64 -14.86
N SER A 100 -20.79 -14.47 -15.47
CA SER A 100 -21.66 -13.43 -14.90
C SER A 100 -23.03 -13.96 -14.46
N ALA A 101 -23.48 -15.10 -15.02
CA ALA A 101 -24.68 -15.81 -14.60
C ALA A 101 -24.55 -16.48 -13.22
N GLU A 102 -23.41 -17.08 -12.86
CA GLU A 102 -23.20 -17.64 -11.50
C GLU A 102 -23.14 -16.52 -10.45
N LEU A 103 -22.55 -15.38 -10.80
CA LEU A 103 -22.51 -14.22 -9.91
C LEU A 103 -23.92 -13.64 -9.68
N ALA A 104 -24.75 -13.61 -10.73
CA ALA A 104 -26.16 -13.21 -10.62
C ALA A 104 -26.97 -14.16 -9.74
N VAL A 105 -26.69 -15.47 -9.79
CA VAL A 105 -27.33 -16.48 -8.93
C VAL A 105 -26.92 -16.30 -7.46
N LEU A 106 -25.65 -15.98 -7.18
CA LEU A 106 -25.18 -15.73 -5.82
C LEU A 106 -25.71 -14.42 -5.22
N LEU A 107 -26.01 -13.42 -6.04
CA LEU A 107 -26.49 -12.11 -5.59
C LEU A 107 -28.01 -12.02 -5.46
N ALA A 108 -28.77 -12.91 -6.10
CA ALA A 108 -30.23 -12.92 -6.06
C ALA A 108 -30.83 -12.93 -4.63
N PRO A 109 -30.33 -13.73 -3.66
CA PRO A 109 -30.87 -13.74 -2.30
C PRO A 109 -30.64 -12.42 -1.55
N LEU A 110 -29.52 -11.74 -1.82
CA LEU A 110 -29.18 -10.47 -1.17
C LEU A 110 -30.01 -9.31 -1.72
N VAL A 111 -30.31 -9.34 -3.02
CA VAL A 111 -31.19 -8.34 -3.65
C VAL A 111 -32.63 -8.50 -3.18
N GLU A 112 -33.12 -9.73 -3.01
CA GLU A 112 -34.46 -9.97 -2.47
C GLU A 112 -34.58 -9.52 -1.01
N ALA A 113 -33.58 -9.85 -0.18
CA ALA A 113 -33.52 -9.37 1.21
C ALA A 113 -33.51 -7.83 1.30
N LEU A 114 -32.80 -7.15 0.39
CA LEU A 114 -32.78 -5.69 0.35
C LEU A 114 -34.13 -5.10 -0.12
N ARG A 115 -34.81 -5.76 -1.04
CA ARG A 115 -36.13 -5.35 -1.51
C ARG A 115 -37.18 -5.45 -0.40
N GLU A 116 -37.15 -6.54 0.36
CA GLU A 116 -38.05 -6.75 1.50
C GLU A 116 -37.79 -5.77 2.66
N ASP A 117 -36.54 -5.36 2.87
CA ASP A 117 -36.18 -4.33 3.86
C ASP A 117 -36.72 -2.93 3.49
N LEU A 118 -36.67 -2.58 2.19
CA LEU A 118 -37.20 -1.31 1.70
C LEU A 118 -38.74 -1.24 1.76
N ASP A 119 -39.44 -2.33 1.48
CA ASP A 119 -40.91 -2.39 1.59
C ASP A 119 -41.37 -2.31 3.05
N ASN A 120 -40.68 -3.00 3.97
CA ASN A 120 -40.96 -2.93 5.41
C ASN A 120 -40.71 -1.53 6.01
N THR A 121 -39.70 -0.81 5.49
CA THR A 121 -39.40 0.56 5.88
C THR A 121 -40.49 1.54 5.42
N GLY A 122 -41.13 1.27 4.28
CA GLY A 122 -42.27 2.05 3.75
C GLY A 122 -43.51 1.98 4.63
N GLU A 123 -43.84 0.80 5.16
CA GLU A 123 -45.00 0.58 6.05
C GLU A 123 -44.85 1.29 7.40
N HIS A 124 -43.63 1.34 7.97
CA HIS A 124 -43.37 2.09 9.21
C HIS A 124 -43.56 3.60 9.04
N ARG A 125 -43.26 4.15 7.86
CA ARG A 125 -43.48 5.57 7.54
C ARG A 125 -44.95 5.91 7.32
N ARG A 126 -45.74 4.94 6.86
CA ARG A 126 -47.19 5.08 6.61
C ARG A 126 -48.00 5.00 7.91
N ASN A 127 -47.60 4.17 8.86
CA ASN A 127 -48.26 4.06 10.17
C ASN A 127 -48.02 5.30 11.07
N GLY A 128 -46.97 6.08 10.81
CA GLY A 128 -46.73 7.39 11.44
C GLY A 128 -47.62 8.53 10.92
N LYS A 129 -48.52 8.27 9.98
CA LYS A 129 -49.47 9.25 9.39
C LYS A 129 -50.94 8.88 9.60
N ALA A 130 -51.26 8.02 10.56
CA ALA A 130 -52.63 7.94 11.06
C ALA A 130 -52.99 9.30 11.70
N PRO A 131 -54.12 9.94 11.32
CA PRO A 131 -54.51 11.21 11.88
C PRO A 131 -54.77 11.02 13.37
N LEU A 132 -54.22 11.92 14.19
CA LEU A 132 -54.58 12.07 15.59
C LEU A 132 -56.08 12.38 15.68
N VAL A 133 -56.90 11.34 15.83
CA VAL A 133 -58.32 11.43 16.18
C VAL A 133 -58.48 10.77 17.54
N GLY A 134 -59.01 11.53 18.49
CA GLY A 134 -59.55 11.01 19.75
C GLY A 134 -58.84 11.51 21.00
N MET A 135 -59.00 12.79 21.33
CA MET A 135 -58.98 13.21 22.73
C MET A 135 -60.09 14.24 22.94
N GLU A 136 -61.32 13.73 22.93
CA GLU A 136 -62.48 14.40 23.52
C GLU A 136 -62.44 14.20 25.05
N ASP A 137 -62.80 15.28 25.74
CA ASP A 137 -63.28 15.43 27.12
C ASP A 137 -62.36 15.07 28.32
N ASN A 138 -62.09 16.09 29.16
CA ASN A 138 -62.70 16.21 30.51
C ASN A 138 -61.99 17.27 31.39
N ARG A 139 -62.58 18.47 31.49
CA ARG A 139 -62.79 19.38 32.65
C ARG A 139 -62.65 20.86 32.35
#